data_AF-A0A542GLU0-F1
#
_entry.id   AF-A0A542GLU0-F1
#
_cell.length_a   1.000
_cell.length_b   1.000
_cell.length_c   1.000
_cell.angle_alpha   90.00
_cell.angle_beta   90.00
_cell.angle_gamma   90.00
#
_symmetry.space_group_name_H-M   'P 1'
#
loop_
_entity.id
_entity.type
_entity.pdbx_description
1 polymer ?
#
loop_
_entity_poly.entity_id
_entity_poly.type
_entity_poly.pdbx_seq_one_letter_code
_entity_poly.pdbx_strand_id
1 'polypeptide(L)'
;MPCQALPSGTWSRFFGVDSGGRLVLRTRTLDTREDFGAGNPGDDAGGGQTRSPYLRDLSQVDIGDRPWLRLQRDARSHLSTALVSADGRAWQSVARDIVPLPETVHAGVCTTGACAFEDVDAKSLDPDIPMLSIRYQGARAELARTKPRTVTVFDVLDVSEDADGVVVAEDLFQTRFTLPEPSGDRTYKVVGKRPDGGTVSSAEIDVEIPAA
;
A
#
# COMPACT_ATOMS: atom_id res chain seq x y z
N MET A 1 -19.11 -16.05 5.95
CA MET A 1 -20.00 -15.08 6.61
C MET A 1 -20.67 -14.24 5.53
N PRO A 2 -22.00 -14.04 5.54
CA PRO A 2 -22.63 -13.14 4.59
C PRO A 2 -22.12 -11.71 4.81
N CYS A 3 -21.79 -11.01 3.71
CA CYS A 3 -21.46 -9.58 3.74
C CYS A 3 -22.69 -8.80 4.18
N GLN A 4 -22.84 -8.59 5.49
CA GLN A 4 -23.89 -7.73 6.03
C GLN A 4 -23.62 -6.31 5.53
N ALA A 5 -24.62 -5.66 4.93
CA ALA A 5 -24.52 -4.26 4.57
C ALA A 5 -24.17 -3.47 5.84
N LEU A 6 -23.05 -2.75 5.81
CA LEU A 6 -22.63 -1.95 6.97
C LEU A 6 -23.72 -0.92 7.28
N PRO A 7 -24.09 -0.72 8.56
CA PRO A 7 -25.07 0.28 8.94
C PRO A 7 -24.72 1.65 8.36
N SER A 8 -25.74 2.41 7.95
CA SER A 8 -25.59 3.82 7.57
C SER A 8 -24.91 4.58 8.70
N GLY A 9 -23.73 5.14 8.44
CA GLY A 9 -22.92 5.86 9.45
C GLY A 9 -21.63 5.17 9.88
N THR A 10 -21.28 4.02 9.29
CA THR A 10 -20.01 3.34 9.61
C THR A 10 -18.87 3.89 8.73
N TRP A 11 -17.73 4.23 9.34
CA TRP A 11 -16.50 4.48 8.58
C TRP A 11 -16.03 3.18 7.94
N SER A 12 -15.83 3.20 6.63
CA SER A 12 -15.42 2.00 5.91
C SER A 12 -14.37 2.32 4.86
N ARG A 13 -13.46 1.37 4.68
CA ARG A 13 -12.46 1.37 3.63
C ARG A 13 -12.59 0.04 2.90
N PHE A 14 -12.77 0.09 1.59
CA PHE A 14 -12.85 -1.08 0.73
C PHE A 14 -11.77 -0.99 -0.34
N PHE A 15 -11.06 -2.08 -0.52
CA PHE A 15 -10.10 -2.25 -1.61
C PHE A 15 -10.37 -3.60 -2.26
N GLY A 16 -10.79 -3.59 -3.52
CA GLY A 16 -11.25 -4.78 -4.20
C GLY A 16 -11.94 -4.45 -5.52
N VAL A 17 -12.62 -5.44 -6.08
CA VAL A 17 -13.24 -5.35 -7.39
C VAL A 17 -14.68 -4.85 -7.27
N ASP A 18 -15.09 -3.90 -8.13
CA ASP A 18 -16.48 -3.44 -8.20
C ASP A 18 -17.37 -4.36 -9.07
N SER A 19 -18.66 -4.05 -9.17
CA SER A 19 -19.61 -4.83 -9.98
C SER A 19 -19.28 -4.85 -11.48
N GLY A 20 -18.41 -3.97 -11.95
CA GLY A 20 -17.94 -3.92 -13.33
C GLY A 20 -16.60 -4.63 -13.55
N GLY A 21 -16.06 -5.33 -12.53
CA GLY A 21 -14.78 -6.02 -12.64
C GLY A 21 -13.56 -5.11 -12.46
N ARG A 22 -13.75 -3.82 -12.09
CA ARG A 22 -12.64 -2.87 -11.96
C ARG A 22 -12.10 -2.86 -10.54
N LEU A 23 -10.79 -2.84 -10.41
CA LEU A 23 -10.14 -2.61 -9.11
C LEU A 23 -10.44 -1.17 -8.65
N VAL A 24 -10.91 -1.05 -7.41
CA VAL A 24 -11.26 0.24 -6.81
C VAL A 24 -10.79 0.33 -5.38
N LEU A 25 -10.53 1.56 -4.96
CA LEU A 25 -10.32 1.90 -3.56
C LEU A 25 -11.42 2.89 -3.15
N ARG A 26 -12.29 2.46 -2.23
CA ARG A 26 -13.44 3.22 -1.75
C ARG A 26 -13.25 3.59 -0.29
N THR A 27 -13.52 4.85 0.03
CA THR A 27 -13.62 5.34 1.41
C THR A 27 -15.01 5.87 1.65
N ARG A 28 -15.55 5.57 2.82
CA ARG A 28 -16.69 6.28 3.37
C ARG A 28 -16.29 6.81 4.74
N THR A 29 -16.35 8.12 4.90
CA THR A 29 -16.23 8.81 6.19
C THR A 29 -17.59 9.39 6.61
N LEU A 30 -17.73 9.76 7.87
CA LEU A 30 -18.89 10.53 8.38
C LEU A 30 -18.79 12.02 8.03
N ASP A 31 -17.71 12.46 7.37
CA ASP A 31 -17.58 13.85 6.95
C ASP A 31 -18.45 14.07 5.70
N THR A 32 -19.68 14.53 5.92
CA THR A 32 -20.65 14.89 4.87
C THR A 32 -20.59 16.37 4.51
N ARG A 33 -19.57 17.11 4.97
CA ARG A 33 -19.44 18.53 4.63
C ARG A 33 -18.99 18.67 3.18
N GLU A 34 -19.64 19.57 2.45
CA GLU A 34 -19.15 20.08 1.18
C GLU A 34 -17.89 20.93 1.44
N ASP A 35 -16.82 20.66 0.70
CA ASP A 35 -15.59 21.44 0.78
C ASP A 35 -15.66 22.58 -0.24
N PHE A 36 -15.71 23.84 0.20
CA PHE A 36 -15.64 24.99 -0.69
C PHE A 36 -14.18 25.21 -1.11
N GLY A 37 -13.70 24.50 -2.14
CA GLY A 37 -12.29 24.55 -2.56
C GLY A 37 -12.09 24.27 -4.06
N ALA A 38 -11.46 25.23 -4.75
CA ALA A 38 -11.20 25.19 -6.19
C ALA A 38 -9.98 24.31 -6.55
N GLY A 39 -10.15 22.99 -6.71
CA GLY A 39 -9.09 22.10 -7.18
C GLY A 39 -9.57 20.79 -7.80
N ASN A 40 -9.16 20.55 -9.06
CA ASN A 40 -9.47 19.35 -9.87
C ASN A 40 -8.92 18.04 -9.27
N PRO A 41 -9.25 16.85 -9.81
CA PRO A 41 -10.53 16.30 -10.28
C PRO A 41 -11.05 15.18 -9.35
N GLY A 42 -12.37 15.04 -9.26
CA GLY A 42 -13.14 14.24 -8.27
C GLY A 42 -14.39 14.97 -7.75
N ASP A 43 -14.64 16.16 -8.31
CA ASP A 43 -15.71 17.09 -7.98
C ASP A 43 -17.06 16.63 -8.51
N ASP A 44 -18.09 16.67 -7.67
CA ASP A 44 -19.45 16.80 -8.14
C ASP A 44 -19.63 18.18 -8.81
N ALA A 45 -20.66 18.33 -9.64
CA ALA A 45 -20.82 19.47 -10.55
C ALA A 45 -21.07 20.84 -9.86
N GLY A 46 -20.66 21.02 -8.60
CA GLY A 46 -20.76 22.25 -7.81
C GLY A 46 -19.41 22.85 -7.37
N GLY A 47 -18.26 22.26 -7.71
CA GLY A 47 -16.95 22.82 -7.37
C GLY A 47 -16.50 22.56 -5.93
N GLY A 48 -16.97 21.46 -5.32
CA GLY A 48 -16.43 20.93 -4.08
C GLY A 48 -15.94 19.50 -4.25
N GLN A 49 -14.86 19.14 -3.56
CA GLN A 49 -14.44 17.75 -3.48
C GLN A 49 -15.43 16.97 -2.62
N THR A 50 -16.11 15.98 -3.20
CA THR A 50 -16.90 15.03 -2.43
C THR A 50 -15.96 14.22 -1.51
N ARG A 51 -15.89 14.57 -0.23
CA ARG A 51 -15.03 13.91 0.77
C ARG A 51 -15.50 12.49 1.13
N SER A 52 -16.76 12.16 0.86
CA SER A 52 -17.36 10.86 1.16
C SER A 52 -18.67 10.66 0.38
N PRO A 53 -18.89 9.50 -0.27
CA PRO A 53 -17.92 8.43 -0.48
C PRO A 53 -16.85 8.85 -1.51
N TYR A 54 -15.58 8.65 -1.18
CA TYR A 54 -14.47 8.87 -2.11
C TYR A 54 -14.17 7.57 -2.85
N LEU A 55 -14.14 7.64 -4.18
CA LEU A 55 -13.79 6.54 -5.06
C LEU A 55 -12.52 6.88 -5.81
N ARG A 56 -11.48 6.06 -5.65
CA ARG A 56 -10.34 6.06 -6.56
C ARG A 56 -10.47 4.89 -7.52
N ASP A 57 -10.56 5.24 -8.79
CA ASP A 57 -10.48 4.29 -9.91
C ASP A 57 -9.03 3.80 -10.04
N LEU A 58 -8.85 2.48 -10.07
CA LEU A 58 -7.57 1.81 -10.26
C LEU A 58 -7.60 0.86 -11.46
N SER A 59 -8.48 1.12 -12.43
CA SER A 59 -8.69 0.30 -13.63
C SER A 59 -7.46 0.14 -14.52
N GLN A 60 -6.41 0.94 -14.34
CA GLN A 60 -5.11 0.68 -14.98
C GLN A 60 -4.38 -0.57 -14.45
N VAL A 61 -4.88 -1.16 -13.36
CA VAL A 61 -4.36 -2.40 -12.77
C VAL A 61 -5.29 -3.53 -13.16
N ASP A 62 -4.79 -4.47 -13.95
CA ASP A 62 -5.51 -5.71 -14.22
C ASP A 62 -5.42 -6.63 -12.99
N ILE A 63 -6.59 -7.05 -12.50
CA ILE A 63 -6.70 -7.98 -11.38
C ILE A 63 -6.34 -9.42 -11.79
N GLY A 64 -6.51 -9.77 -13.08
CA GLY A 64 -6.13 -11.07 -13.61
C GLY A 64 -4.63 -11.33 -13.48
N ASP A 65 -3.82 -10.31 -13.77
CA ASP A 65 -2.36 -10.38 -13.63
C ASP A 65 -1.90 -10.24 -12.17
N ARG A 66 -2.72 -9.63 -11.31
CA ARG A 66 -2.37 -9.29 -9.92
C ARG A 66 -3.50 -9.66 -8.95
N PRO A 67 -3.78 -10.96 -8.77
CA PRO A 67 -4.94 -11.41 -8.02
C PRO A 67 -4.79 -11.18 -6.51
N TRP A 68 -3.57 -10.96 -6.01
CA TRP A 68 -3.31 -10.77 -4.58
C TRP A 68 -3.53 -9.33 -4.19
N LEU A 69 -4.41 -9.12 -3.21
CA LEU A 69 -4.73 -7.80 -2.67
C LEU A 69 -4.30 -7.68 -1.22
N ARG A 70 -3.73 -6.54 -0.85
CA ARG A 70 -3.41 -6.19 0.53
C ARG A 70 -3.77 -4.75 0.81
N LEU A 71 -4.46 -4.53 1.92
CA LEU A 71 -4.70 -3.20 2.46
C LEU A 71 -3.93 -3.06 3.78
N GLN A 72 -2.91 -2.20 3.77
CA GLN A 72 -2.10 -1.93 4.94
C GLN A 72 -2.51 -0.61 5.57
N ARG A 73 -2.74 -0.60 6.89
CA ARG A 73 -3.03 0.62 7.66
C ARG A 73 -1.92 0.87 8.67
N ASP A 74 -1.39 2.09 8.66
CA ASP A 74 -0.66 2.63 9.80
C ASP A 74 -1.67 3.27 10.76
N ALA A 75 -1.85 2.68 11.94
CA ALA A 75 -2.83 3.15 12.91
C ALA A 75 -2.51 4.55 13.46
N ARG A 76 -1.23 4.95 13.51
CA ARG A 76 -0.78 6.21 14.09
C ARG A 76 -0.91 7.38 13.10
N SER A 77 -0.52 7.16 11.84
CA SER A 77 -0.63 8.19 10.81
C SER A 77 -1.98 8.16 10.06
N HIS A 78 -2.78 7.12 10.31
CA HIS A 78 -4.01 6.83 9.57
C HIS A 78 -3.80 6.63 8.06
N LEU A 79 -2.55 6.49 7.62
CA LEU A 79 -2.21 6.21 6.23
C LEU A 79 -2.61 4.77 5.90
N SER A 80 -3.41 4.63 4.86
CA SER A 80 -3.79 3.35 4.28
C SER A 80 -3.17 3.20 2.90
N THR A 81 -2.42 2.12 2.69
CA THR A 81 -1.78 1.78 1.42
C THR A 81 -2.47 0.55 0.82
N ALA A 82 -2.98 0.71 -0.40
CA ALA A 82 -3.52 -0.38 -1.20
C ALA A 82 -2.40 -0.97 -2.06
N LEU A 83 -2.21 -2.28 -1.96
CA LEU A 83 -1.11 -3.03 -2.54
C LEU A 83 -1.67 -4.19 -3.36
N VAL A 84 -1.06 -4.44 -4.51
CA VAL A 84 -1.37 -5.59 -5.37
C VAL A 84 -0.12 -6.42 -5.61
N SER A 85 -0.30 -7.70 -5.91
CA SER A 85 0.81 -8.60 -6.22
C SER A 85 0.37 -9.69 -7.19
N ALA A 86 1.28 -10.13 -8.06
CA ALA A 86 1.06 -11.27 -8.97
C ALA A 86 1.22 -12.61 -8.23
N ASP A 87 2.09 -12.65 -7.21
CA ASP A 87 2.59 -13.87 -6.57
C ASP A 87 2.41 -13.91 -5.04
N GLY A 88 1.88 -12.84 -4.45
CA GLY A 88 1.71 -12.68 -3.00
C GLY A 88 3.01 -12.29 -2.26
N ARG A 89 4.13 -12.12 -2.97
CA ARG A 89 5.45 -11.83 -2.39
C ARG A 89 5.92 -10.42 -2.74
N ALA A 90 5.88 -10.05 -4.02
CA ALA A 90 6.24 -8.72 -4.50
C ALA A 90 5.02 -7.78 -4.49
N TRP A 91 5.00 -6.80 -3.58
CA TRP A 91 3.85 -5.93 -3.39
C TRP A 91 4.04 -4.55 -4.03
N GLN A 92 3.22 -4.24 -5.03
CA GLN A 92 3.15 -2.92 -5.66
C GLN A 92 2.11 -2.03 -4.99
N SER A 93 2.51 -0.83 -4.58
CA SER A 93 1.59 0.21 -4.09
C SER A 93 0.83 0.84 -5.25
N VAL A 94 -0.49 0.66 -5.29
CA VAL A 94 -1.38 1.21 -6.33
C VAL A 94 -2.13 2.45 -5.87
N ALA A 95 -2.35 2.59 -4.56
CA ALA A 95 -2.94 3.80 -4.00
C ALA A 95 -2.56 4.01 -2.53
N ARG A 96 -2.63 5.26 -2.11
CA ARG A 96 -2.42 5.70 -0.73
C ARG A 96 -3.44 6.78 -0.41
N ASP A 97 -3.94 6.74 0.82
CA ASP A 97 -4.89 7.72 1.34
C ASP A 97 -4.78 7.81 2.86
N ILE A 98 -5.16 8.95 3.42
CA ILE A 98 -5.23 9.12 4.87
C ILE A 98 -6.70 9.07 5.26
N VAL A 99 -7.08 7.99 5.94
CA VAL A 99 -8.45 7.81 6.42
C VAL A 99 -8.39 7.65 7.92
N PRO A 100 -8.71 8.72 8.68
CA PRO A 100 -8.87 8.61 10.12
C PRO A 100 -9.86 7.48 10.42
N LEU A 101 -9.40 6.52 11.21
CA LEU A 101 -10.18 5.36 11.64
C LEU A 101 -10.04 5.24 13.16
N PRO A 102 -11.07 4.77 13.89
CA PRO A 102 -10.96 4.49 15.31
C PRO A 102 -9.85 3.46 15.58
N GLU A 103 -9.44 3.34 16.84
CA GLU A 103 -8.39 2.40 17.24
C GLU A 103 -8.78 0.96 16.88
N THR A 104 -10.02 0.57 17.19
CA THR A 104 -10.56 -0.74 16.84
C THR A 104 -11.25 -0.68 15.48
N VAL A 105 -10.86 -1.57 14.57
CA VAL A 105 -11.47 -1.71 13.25
C VAL A 105 -11.81 -3.18 12.99
N HIS A 106 -12.90 -3.41 12.27
CA HIS A 106 -13.18 -4.73 11.70
C HIS A 106 -12.53 -4.81 10.33
N ALA A 107 -11.72 -5.86 10.12
CA ALA A 107 -11.08 -6.15 8.85
C ALA A 107 -11.46 -7.57 8.41
N GLY A 108 -11.63 -7.75 7.11
CA GLY A 108 -11.98 -9.03 6.51
C GLY A 108 -12.29 -8.88 5.03
N VAL A 109 -12.56 -10.01 4.39
CA VAL A 109 -13.03 -10.06 3.02
C VAL A 109 -14.55 -9.99 2.98
N CYS A 110 -15.09 -9.38 1.94
CA CYS A 110 -16.51 -9.30 1.72
C CYS A 110 -16.84 -9.45 0.23
N THR A 111 -18.03 -9.97 -0.05
CA THR A 111 -18.52 -10.17 -1.41
C THR A 111 -20.04 -10.01 -1.44
N THR A 112 -20.56 -9.50 -2.55
CA THR A 112 -22.00 -9.44 -2.84
C THR A 112 -22.47 -10.59 -3.73
N GLY A 113 -21.56 -11.45 -4.20
CA GLY A 113 -21.85 -12.59 -5.07
C GLY A 113 -21.10 -13.85 -4.68
N ALA A 114 -21.28 -14.92 -5.43
CA ALA A 114 -20.54 -16.15 -5.23
C ALA A 114 -19.07 -15.95 -5.64
N CYS A 115 -18.16 -16.08 -4.68
CA CYS A 115 -16.71 -16.11 -4.92
C CYS A 115 -16.02 -16.94 -3.84
N ALA A 116 -14.79 -17.35 -4.13
CA ALA A 116 -13.88 -17.93 -3.16
C ALA A 116 -12.77 -16.93 -2.87
N PHE A 117 -12.31 -16.91 -1.61
CA PHE A 117 -11.09 -16.22 -1.22
C PHE A 117 -10.15 -17.27 -0.67
N GLU A 118 -8.92 -17.27 -1.19
CA GLU A 118 -7.84 -18.13 -0.71
C GLU A 118 -6.83 -17.28 0.05
N ASP A 119 -6.11 -17.89 0.99
CA ASP A 119 -5.01 -17.27 1.74
C ASP A 119 -5.34 -15.90 2.38
N VAL A 120 -6.55 -15.80 2.95
CA VAL A 120 -6.99 -14.61 3.67
C VAL A 120 -6.33 -14.55 5.04
N ASP A 121 -5.55 -13.50 5.26
CA ASP A 121 -4.90 -13.22 6.54
C ASP A 121 -5.13 -11.76 6.98
N ALA A 122 -5.22 -11.56 8.29
CA ALA A 122 -5.31 -10.26 8.94
C ALA A 122 -4.37 -10.25 10.14
N LYS A 123 -3.19 -9.64 9.95
CA LYS A 123 -2.14 -9.60 10.96
C LYS A 123 -1.78 -8.19 11.39
N SER A 124 -1.49 -8.04 12.67
CA SER A 124 -0.75 -6.89 13.17
C SER A 124 0.68 -6.97 12.70
N LEU A 125 1.20 -5.84 12.26
CA LEU A 125 2.57 -5.70 11.78
C LEU A 125 3.39 -5.08 12.89
N ASP A 126 4.63 -5.53 13.05
CA ASP A 126 5.55 -4.91 13.99
C ASP A 126 5.80 -3.44 13.57
N PRO A 127 5.43 -2.45 14.39
CA PRO A 127 5.56 -1.04 14.03
C PRO A 127 7.01 -0.57 13.94
N ASP A 128 7.97 -1.37 14.44
CA ASP A 128 9.39 -1.09 14.37
C ASP A 128 10.07 -1.69 13.13
N ILE A 129 9.38 -2.52 12.36
CA ILE A 129 9.91 -3.13 11.13
C ILE A 129 9.45 -2.33 9.90
N PRO A 130 10.38 -1.83 9.06
CA PRO A 130 10.01 -1.18 7.81
C PRO A 130 9.33 -2.17 6.86
N MET A 131 8.20 -1.76 6.29
CA MET A 131 7.50 -2.55 5.28
C MET A 131 7.75 -2.00 3.90
N LEU A 132 8.13 -2.89 2.98
CA LEU A 132 8.47 -2.54 1.61
C LEU A 132 7.27 -2.61 0.68
N SER A 133 7.29 -1.72 -0.31
CA SER A 133 6.39 -1.73 -1.45
C SER A 133 7.10 -1.13 -2.65
N ILE A 134 6.74 -1.57 -3.84
CA ILE A 134 7.31 -1.07 -5.08
C ILE A 134 6.32 -0.12 -5.74
N ARG A 135 6.83 0.90 -6.42
CA ARG A 135 6.06 1.71 -7.36
C ARG A 135 6.79 1.79 -8.68
N TYR A 136 6.13 1.36 -9.74
CA TYR A 136 6.67 1.45 -11.09
C TYR A 136 6.31 2.79 -11.74
N GLN A 137 7.26 3.35 -12.48
CA GLN A 137 7.13 4.57 -13.28
C GLN A 137 7.83 4.34 -14.62
N GLY A 138 7.12 3.73 -15.58
CA GLY A 138 7.74 3.22 -16.80
C GLY A 138 8.74 2.11 -16.46
N ALA A 139 9.96 2.19 -17.00
CA ALA A 139 11.05 1.24 -16.73
C ALA A 139 11.76 1.46 -15.38
N ARG A 140 11.31 2.42 -14.55
CA ARG A 140 11.91 2.68 -13.23
C ARG A 140 11.08 2.07 -12.11
N ALA A 141 11.75 1.47 -11.15
CA ALA A 141 11.16 1.04 -9.89
C ALA A 141 11.59 1.96 -8.75
N GLU A 142 10.60 2.48 -8.00
CA GLU A 142 10.81 3.19 -6.75
C GLU A 142 10.49 2.24 -5.59
N LEU A 143 11.51 1.93 -4.77
CA LEU A 143 11.32 1.23 -3.52
C LEU A 143 10.81 2.21 -2.47
N ALA A 144 9.62 1.95 -1.94
CA ALA A 144 9.01 2.73 -0.88
C ALA A 144 8.88 1.91 0.39
N ARG A 145 9.05 2.57 1.54
CA ARG A 145 9.03 1.95 2.87
C ARG A 145 8.17 2.74 3.85
N THR A 146 7.66 2.06 4.88
CA THR A 146 7.16 2.75 6.09
C THR A 146 8.33 3.32 6.90
N LYS A 147 8.07 4.36 7.71
CA LYS A 147 9.07 4.92 8.63
C LYS A 147 8.71 4.61 10.08
N PRO A 148 9.29 3.55 10.67
CA PRO A 148 9.24 3.36 12.11
C PRO A 148 9.76 4.58 12.87
N ARG A 149 9.17 4.87 14.04
CA ARG A 149 9.59 6.00 14.89
C ARG A 149 10.99 5.79 15.49
N THR A 150 11.35 4.53 15.71
CA THR A 150 12.64 4.13 16.29
C THR A 150 13.77 4.17 15.27
N VAL A 151 13.47 4.28 13.97
CA VAL A 151 14.47 4.29 12.89
C VAL A 151 14.73 5.72 12.41
N THR A 152 16.01 6.04 12.25
CA THR A 152 16.48 7.39 11.88
C THR A 152 16.82 7.48 10.41
N VAL A 153 17.59 6.51 9.92
CA VAL A 153 18.07 6.40 8.54
C VAL A 153 17.97 4.96 8.05
N PHE A 154 18.02 4.78 6.74
CA PHE A 154 17.86 3.49 6.09
C PHE A 154 18.99 3.22 5.11
N ASP A 155 19.48 1.98 5.11
CA ASP A 155 20.27 1.43 4.02
C ASP A 155 19.37 0.54 3.16
N VAL A 156 19.64 0.51 1.86
CA VAL A 156 19.02 -0.41 0.90
C VAL A 156 20.11 -1.37 0.44
N LEU A 157 19.83 -2.66 0.55
CA LEU A 157 20.73 -3.73 0.16
C LEU A 157 20.09 -4.51 -0.98
N ASP A 158 20.88 -4.79 -2.02
CA ASP A 158 20.61 -5.83 -3.00
C ASP A 158 21.10 -7.17 -2.42
N VAL A 159 20.18 -8.08 -2.18
CA VAL A 159 20.42 -9.41 -1.58
C VAL A 159 20.18 -10.54 -2.58
N SER A 160 20.18 -10.24 -3.89
CA SER A 160 19.95 -11.24 -4.95
C SER A 160 20.91 -12.42 -4.91
N GLU A 161 22.18 -12.18 -4.56
CA GLU A 161 23.24 -13.21 -4.62
C GLU A 161 23.70 -13.67 -3.23
N ASP A 162 23.54 -12.83 -2.22
CA ASP A 162 23.99 -13.06 -0.85
C ASP A 162 22.99 -12.46 0.15
N ALA A 163 22.71 -13.20 1.22
CA ALA A 163 21.81 -12.77 2.29
C ALA A 163 22.34 -11.56 3.06
N ASP A 164 23.67 -11.38 3.12
CA ASP A 164 24.28 -10.19 3.71
C ASP A 164 24.14 -8.96 2.78
N GLY A 165 24.03 -9.20 1.48
CA GLY A 165 23.73 -8.20 0.45
C GLY A 165 24.83 -7.18 0.17
N VAL A 166 24.66 -6.45 -0.93
CA VAL A 166 25.47 -5.30 -1.32
C VAL A 166 24.68 -4.03 -1.05
N VAL A 167 25.27 -3.08 -0.32
CA VAL A 167 24.65 -1.78 -0.08
C VAL A 167 24.57 -1.00 -1.39
N VAL A 168 23.35 -0.75 -1.87
CA VAL A 168 23.09 0.04 -3.08
C VAL A 168 22.76 1.50 -2.77
N ALA A 169 22.34 1.78 -1.53
CA ALA A 169 22.19 3.13 -1.01
C ALA A 169 22.28 3.13 0.51
N GLU A 170 22.90 4.17 1.07
CA GLU A 170 23.18 4.28 2.50
C GLU A 170 22.59 5.56 3.10
N ASP A 171 22.33 5.51 4.41
CA ASP A 171 21.94 6.64 5.25
C ASP A 171 20.79 7.50 4.68
N LEU A 172 19.81 6.83 4.07
CA LEU A 172 18.65 7.47 3.49
C LEU A 172 17.69 7.94 4.58
N PHE A 173 17.48 9.25 4.66
CA PHE A 173 16.41 9.84 5.50
C PHE A 173 15.03 9.74 4.84
N GLN A 174 15.00 9.60 3.52
CA GLN A 174 13.79 9.52 2.73
C GLN A 174 13.21 8.11 2.80
N THR A 175 11.88 8.02 2.73
CA THR A 175 11.14 6.74 2.75
C THR A 175 10.91 6.17 1.36
N ARG A 176 11.58 6.74 0.35
CA ARG A 176 11.53 6.33 -1.04
C ARG A 176 12.92 6.40 -1.61
N PHE A 177 13.21 5.49 -2.53
CA PHE A 177 14.48 5.40 -3.21
C PHE A 177 14.23 4.84 -4.61
N THR A 178 14.70 5.56 -5.63
CA THR A 178 14.68 5.03 -7.00
C THR A 178 15.78 3.99 -7.12
N LEU A 179 15.38 2.76 -7.43
CA LEU A 179 16.33 1.68 -7.64
C LEU A 179 17.15 1.94 -8.91
N PRO A 180 18.43 1.55 -8.94
CA PRO A 180 19.18 1.53 -10.19
C PRO A 180 18.48 0.63 -11.22
N GLU A 181 18.64 0.94 -12.51
CA GLU A 181 18.12 0.08 -13.58
C GLU A 181 18.72 -1.32 -13.42
N PRO A 182 17.90 -2.35 -13.19
CA PRO A 182 18.41 -3.66 -12.91
C PRO A 182 18.70 -4.39 -14.22
N SER A 183 19.73 -5.23 -14.18
CA SER A 183 20.10 -6.11 -15.29
C SER A 183 19.21 -7.36 -15.40
N GLY A 184 18.14 -7.46 -14.59
CA GLY A 184 17.27 -8.63 -14.41
C GLY A 184 16.47 -8.54 -13.11
N ASP A 185 15.86 -9.64 -12.69
CA ASP A 185 15.11 -9.68 -11.42
C ASP A 185 16.06 -9.51 -10.23
N ARG A 186 15.65 -8.69 -9.26
CA ARG A 186 16.48 -8.35 -8.09
C ARG A 186 15.70 -8.50 -6.79
N THR A 187 16.36 -8.93 -5.73
CA THR A 187 15.76 -9.02 -4.39
C THR A 187 16.40 -7.98 -3.49
N TYR A 188 15.57 -7.17 -2.84
CA TYR A 188 16.05 -6.09 -1.99
C TYR A 188 15.59 -6.24 -0.55
N LYS A 189 16.40 -5.68 0.35
CA LYS A 189 16.11 -5.55 1.77
C LYS A 189 16.44 -4.14 2.24
N VAL A 190 15.74 -3.68 3.27
CA VAL A 190 16.02 -2.40 3.92
C VAL A 190 16.44 -2.64 5.36
N VAL A 191 17.56 -2.03 5.74
CA VAL A 191 18.05 -2.01 7.12
C VAL A 191 17.83 -0.61 7.68
N GLY A 192 17.02 -0.51 8.73
CA GLY A 192 16.81 0.71 9.48
C GLY A 192 17.80 0.82 10.65
N LYS A 193 18.50 1.95 10.76
CA LYS A 193 19.41 2.26 11.88
C LYS A 193 18.69 3.08 12.94
N ARG A 194 18.85 2.69 14.20
CA ARG A 194 18.27 3.33 15.38
C ARG A 194 19.28 4.30 16.04
N PRO A 195 18.81 5.30 16.80
CA PRO A 195 19.71 6.23 17.52
C PRO A 195 20.63 5.56 18.55
N ASP A 196 20.25 4.39 19.06
CA ASP A 196 21.01 3.59 20.03
C ASP A 196 22.12 2.73 19.39
N GLY A 197 22.27 2.81 18.06
CA GLY A 197 23.20 2.00 17.27
C GLY A 197 22.65 0.64 16.85
N GLY A 198 21.43 0.27 17.29
CA GLY A 198 20.77 -0.95 16.86
C GLY A 198 20.24 -0.87 15.43
N THR A 199 19.94 -2.03 14.85
CA THR A 199 19.35 -2.13 13.52
C THR A 199 18.07 -2.97 13.52
N VAL A 200 17.22 -2.70 12.54
CA VAL A 200 16.04 -3.52 12.20
C VAL A 200 16.04 -3.79 10.72
N SER A 201 15.58 -4.97 10.33
CA SER A 201 15.54 -5.39 8.94
C SER A 201 14.09 -5.56 8.47
N SER A 202 13.79 -5.09 7.28
CA SER A 202 12.56 -5.46 6.58
C SER A 202 12.59 -6.94 6.17
N ALA A 203 11.43 -7.45 5.78
CA ALA A 203 11.39 -8.61 4.88
C ALA A 203 12.02 -8.25 3.53
N GLU A 204 12.46 -9.28 2.80
CA GLU A 204 12.93 -9.16 1.42
C GLU A 204 11.77 -8.88 0.47
N ILE A 205 12.07 -8.21 -0.64
CA ILE A 205 11.11 -7.95 -1.71
C ILE A 205 11.75 -8.19 -3.07
N ASP A 206 11.10 -9.03 -3.87
CA ASP A 206 11.48 -9.27 -5.25
C ASP A 206 10.99 -8.11 -6.12
N VAL A 207 11.87 -7.61 -6.98
CA VAL A 207 11.65 -6.52 -7.91
C VAL A 207 11.95 -7.05 -9.30
N GLU A 208 10.88 -7.31 -10.04
CA GLU A 208 10.94 -7.55 -11.47
C GLU A 208 10.73 -6.20 -12.16
N ILE A 209 11.66 -5.77 -13.01
CA ILE A 209 11.40 -4.63 -13.90
C ILE A 209 11.03 -5.19 -15.26
N PRO A 210 9.82 -4.86 -15.79
CA PRO A 210 9.45 -5.27 -17.13
C PRO A 210 10.49 -4.80 -18.13
N ALA A 211 10.94 -5.69 -19.02
CA ALA A 211 11.77 -5.30 -20.14
C ALA A 211 11.07 -4.16 -20.91
N ALA A 212 11.84 -3.12 -21.24
CA ALA A 212 11.36 -1.94 -21.97
C ALA A 212 10.88 -2.29 -23.39
#